data_AF-A0A9D3UUB2-F1
#
_entry.id   AF-A0A9D3UUB2-F1
#
_cell.length_a   1.000
_cell.length_b   1.000
_cell.length_c   1.000
_cell.angle_alpha   90.00
_cell.angle_beta   90.00
_cell.angle_gamma   90.00
#
_symmetry.space_group_name_H-M   'P 1'
#
loop_
_entity.id
_entity.type
_entity.pdbx_description
1 polymer ?
#
loop_
_entity_poly.entity_id
_entity_poly.type
_entity_poly.pdbx_seq_one_letter_code
_entity_poly.pdbx_strand_id
1 'polypeptide(L)'
;MAGSRSFAYVVEAEEASSGQKVGRLQLSDITHRKKDGSPMTSEAGEIMEKSKQKKAEYEANASTDSSVNFEDIDNRIINEVVGPERYGRVRFQGSGINPTQYFGSGSQQYMPSGSQSQAEV
;
A
#
# COMPACT_ATOMS: atom_id res chain seq x y z
N MET A 1 8.99 23.13 2.83
CA MET A 1 7.74 22.61 2.23
C MET A 1 7.65 21.12 2.54
N ALA A 2 6.89 20.73 3.57
CA ALA A 2 6.78 19.34 4.01
C ALA A 2 5.30 18.93 3.97
N GLY A 3 4.77 18.81 2.75
CA GLY A 3 3.52 18.08 2.51
C GLY A 3 3.88 16.75 1.87
N SER A 4 3.27 15.66 2.32
CA SER A 4 3.40 14.35 1.69
C SER A 4 2.96 14.46 0.23
N ARG A 5 3.81 14.02 -0.71
CA ARG A 5 3.44 13.96 -2.14
C ARG A 5 2.30 12.96 -2.30
N SER A 6 1.28 13.31 -3.08
CA SER A 6 0.23 12.36 -3.43
C SER A 6 0.80 11.27 -4.35
N PHE A 7 0.19 10.08 -4.35
CA PHE A 7 0.57 9.02 -5.28
C PHE A 7 0.47 9.46 -6.75
N ALA A 8 -0.55 10.26 -7.09
CA ALA A 8 -0.71 10.83 -8.43
C ALA A 8 0.50 11.66 -8.87
N TYR A 9 1.00 12.53 -7.98
CA TYR A 9 2.19 13.33 -8.27
C TYR A 9 3.45 12.46 -8.45
N VAL A 10 3.58 11.38 -7.66
CA VAL A 10 4.70 10.43 -7.80
C VAL A 10 4.65 9.72 -9.14
N VAL A 11 3.48 9.27 -9.56
CA VAL A 11 3.27 8.65 -10.88
C VAL A 11 3.63 9.64 -11.98
N GLU A 12 3.05 10.84 -11.99
CA GLU A 12 3.30 11.84 -13.02
C GLU A 12 4.79 12.21 -13.13
N ALA A 13 5.47 12.40 -11.99
CA ALA A 13 6.90 12.73 -11.98
C ALA A 13 7.76 11.59 -12.53
N GLU A 14 7.44 10.34 -12.17
CA GLU A 14 8.18 9.16 -12.61
C GLU A 14 7.91 8.87 -14.10
N GLU A 15 6.66 8.94 -14.56
CA GLU A 15 6.29 8.79 -15.98
C GLU A 15 6.94 9.87 -16.84
N ALA A 16 6.99 11.13 -16.37
CA ALA A 16 7.67 12.22 -17.06
C ALA A 16 9.19 12.00 -17.18
N SER A 17 9.80 11.37 -16.17
CA SER A 17 11.24 11.10 -16.17
C SER A 17 11.64 9.84 -16.96
N SER A 18 10.82 8.79 -16.89
CA SER A 18 11.08 7.49 -17.54
C SER A 18 10.54 7.40 -18.96
N GLY A 19 9.55 8.23 -19.31
CA GLY A 19 8.83 8.15 -20.59
C GLY A 19 7.95 6.91 -20.73
N GLN A 20 7.78 6.14 -19.65
CA GLN A 20 7.01 4.89 -19.62
C GLN A 20 5.92 5.00 -18.56
N LYS A 21 4.81 4.27 -18.76
CA LYS A 21 3.77 4.17 -17.75
C LYS A 21 4.30 3.48 -16.50
N VAL A 22 3.96 4.04 -15.34
CA VAL A 22 4.38 3.48 -14.05
C VAL A 22 3.42 2.38 -13.63
N GLY A 23 3.96 1.17 -13.50
CA GLY A 23 3.21 0.02 -13.00
C GLY A 23 2.88 0.12 -11.51
N ARG A 24 1.94 -0.70 -11.04
CA ARG A 24 1.59 -0.78 -9.60
C ARG A 24 2.79 -1.23 -8.77
N LEU A 25 3.58 -2.17 -9.28
CA LEU A 25 4.74 -2.68 -8.56
C LEU A 25 5.86 -1.62 -8.48
N GLN A 26 6.08 -0.87 -9.56
CA GLN A 26 7.04 0.23 -9.58
C GLN A 26 6.62 1.37 -8.63
N LEU A 27 5.34 1.72 -8.60
CA LEU A 27 4.81 2.72 -7.67
C LEU A 27 4.99 2.27 -6.21
N SER A 28 4.80 0.98 -5.93
CA SER A 28 5.09 0.40 -4.61
C SER A 28 6.56 0.58 -4.24
N ASP A 29 7.48 0.24 -5.14
CA ASP A 29 8.92 0.38 -4.89
C ASP A 29 9.33 1.82 -4.57
N ILE A 30 8.78 2.80 -5.30
CA ILE A 30 9.08 4.22 -5.10
C ILE A 30 8.55 4.71 -3.75
N THR A 31 7.32 4.31 -3.40
CA THR A 31 6.62 4.81 -2.21
C THR A 31 7.08 4.16 -0.91
N HIS A 32 7.64 2.94 -0.97
CA HIS A 32 8.17 2.21 0.19
C HIS A 32 9.70 2.34 0.33
N ARG A 33 10.32 3.27 -0.41
CA ARG A 33 11.73 3.64 -0.29
C ARG A 33 11.92 4.98 0.41
N LYS A 34 12.99 5.06 1.19
CA LYS A 34 13.49 6.31 1.74
C LYS A 34 14.19 7.12 0.65
N LYS A 35 14.52 8.38 0.96
CA LYS A 35 15.24 9.28 0.05
C LYS A 35 16.65 8.79 -0.32
N ASP A 36 17.25 7.94 0.52
CA ASP A 36 18.55 7.30 0.29
C ASP A 36 18.45 6.06 -0.61
N GLY A 37 17.24 5.68 -1.04
CA GLY A 37 16.97 4.50 -1.86
C GLY A 37 16.84 3.19 -1.08
N SER A 38 17.06 3.20 0.25
CA SER A 38 16.87 2.03 1.10
C SER A 38 15.38 1.76 1.37
N PRO A 39 14.98 0.50 1.61
CA PRO A 39 13.61 0.19 1.99
C PRO A 39 13.28 0.81 3.35
N MET A 40 12.02 1.21 3.55
CA MET A 40 11.57 1.80 4.82
C MET A 40 11.74 0.85 6.01
N THR A 41 11.50 -0.44 5.80
CA THR A 41 11.66 -1.52 6.78
C THR A 41 12.32 -2.74 6.13
N SER A 42 12.91 -3.63 6.94
CA SER A 42 13.50 -4.87 6.42
C SER A 42 12.46 -5.77 5.75
N GLU A 43 11.25 -5.86 6.33
CA GLU A 43 10.12 -6.61 5.75
C GLU A 43 9.71 -6.05 4.38
N ALA A 44 9.63 -4.72 4.23
CA ALA A 44 9.36 -4.10 2.94
C ALA A 44 10.47 -4.43 1.93
N GLY A 45 11.73 -4.45 2.37
CA GLY A 45 12.87 -4.88 1.56
C GLY A 45 12.71 -6.31 1.03
N GLU A 46 12.35 -7.26 1.89
CA GLU A 46 12.11 -8.66 1.50
C GLU A 46 10.95 -8.80 0.51
N ILE A 47 9.85 -8.07 0.73
CA ILE A 47 8.68 -8.08 -0.16
C ILE A 47 9.04 -7.50 -1.54
N MET A 48 9.80 -6.41 -1.57
CA MET A 48 10.27 -5.80 -2.82
C MET A 48 11.19 -6.75 -3.60
N GLU A 49 12.11 -7.43 -2.92
CA GLU A 49 13.02 -8.38 -3.55
C GLU A 49 12.27 -9.58 -4.15
N LYS A 50 11.36 -10.19 -3.38
CA LYS A 50 10.50 -11.28 -3.85
C LYS A 50 9.65 -10.87 -5.05
N SER A 51 9.10 -9.66 -5.03
CA SER A 51 8.28 -9.16 -6.14
C SER A 51 9.10 -8.91 -7.41
N LYS A 52 10.34 -8.43 -7.29
CA LYS A 52 11.25 -8.26 -8.42
C LYS A 52 11.67 -9.59 -9.03
N GLN A 53 11.97 -10.57 -8.19
CA GLN A 53 12.30 -11.92 -8.65
C GLN A 53 11.14 -12.50 -9.46
N LYS A 54 9.91 -12.44 -8.93
CA LYS A 54 8.72 -12.92 -9.65
C LYS A 54 8.46 -12.15 -10.93
N LYS A 55 8.68 -10.84 -10.94
CA LYS A 55 8.54 -10.03 -12.16
C LYS A 55 9.49 -10.51 -13.26
N ALA A 56 10.75 -10.79 -12.92
CA ALA A 56 11.71 -11.33 -13.86
C ALA A 56 11.31 -12.74 -14.36
N GLU A 57 10.81 -13.60 -13.47
CA GLU A 57 10.28 -14.92 -13.84
C GLU A 57 9.09 -14.80 -14.81
N TYR A 58 8.14 -13.90 -14.52
CA TYR A 58 6.98 -13.66 -15.38
C TYR A 58 7.36 -13.02 -16.71
N GLU A 59 8.27 -12.05 -16.75
CA GLU A 59 8.74 -11.44 -18.01
C GLU A 59 9.46 -12.45 -18.90
N ALA A 60 10.26 -13.35 -18.31
CA ALA A 60 10.91 -14.44 -19.05
C ALA A 60 9.89 -15.41 -19.67
N ASN A 61 8.80 -15.69 -18.96
CA ASN A 61 7.73 -16.59 -19.42
C ASN A 61 6.72 -15.91 -20.37
N ALA A 62 6.41 -14.63 -20.13
CA ALA A 62 5.46 -13.83 -20.89
C ALA A 62 5.93 -13.52 -22.32
N SER A 63 7.20 -13.78 -22.64
CA SER A 63 7.66 -13.85 -24.04
C SER A 63 6.87 -14.85 -24.90
N THR A 64 6.06 -15.72 -24.30
CA THR A 64 5.27 -16.76 -24.98
C THR A 64 3.78 -16.40 -25.17
N ASP A 65 3.21 -15.55 -24.32
CA ASP A 65 1.77 -15.20 -24.34
C ASP A 65 1.58 -13.68 -24.49
N SER A 66 1.37 -13.23 -25.73
CA SER A 66 1.25 -11.82 -26.11
C SER A 66 0.00 -11.10 -25.60
N SER A 67 -0.85 -11.77 -24.82
CA SER A 67 -2.15 -11.27 -24.35
C SER A 67 -2.16 -10.80 -22.90
N VAL A 68 -1.08 -11.02 -22.14
CA VAL A 68 -1.05 -10.67 -20.71
C VAL A 68 -0.77 -9.17 -20.54
N ASN A 69 -1.70 -8.43 -19.95
CA ASN A 69 -1.51 -7.00 -19.62
C ASN A 69 -0.47 -6.87 -18.49
N PHE A 70 0.42 -5.89 -18.58
CA PHE A 70 1.42 -5.60 -17.55
C PHE A 70 0.79 -5.32 -16.18
N GLU A 71 -0.37 -4.66 -16.16
CA GLU A 71 -1.14 -4.43 -14.93
C GLU A 71 -1.64 -5.75 -14.31
N ASP A 72 -2.00 -6.74 -15.14
CA ASP A 72 -2.43 -8.06 -14.67
C ASP A 72 -1.25 -8.87 -14.11
N ILE A 73 -0.06 -8.71 -14.69
CA ILE A 73 1.17 -9.32 -14.16
C ILE A 73 1.48 -8.74 -12.77
N ASP A 74 1.48 -7.41 -12.64
CA ASP A 74 1.71 -6.74 -11.35
C ASP A 74 0.69 -7.18 -10.29
N ASN A 75 -0.60 -7.23 -10.64
CA ASN A 75 -1.68 -7.68 -9.74
C ASN A 75 -1.47 -9.13 -9.29
N ARG A 76 -1.08 -10.01 -10.21
CA ARG A 76 -0.80 -11.41 -9.91
C ARG A 76 0.39 -11.55 -8.98
N ILE A 77 1.49 -10.83 -9.24
CA ILE A 77 2.67 -10.84 -8.38
C ILE A 77 2.33 -10.36 -6.97
N ILE A 78 1.59 -9.26 -6.84
CA ILE A 78 1.15 -8.72 -5.54
C ILE A 78 0.34 -9.76 -4.77
N ASN A 79 -0.59 -10.44 -5.44
CA ASN A 79 -1.42 -11.48 -4.84
C ASN A 79 -0.61 -12.68 -4.37
N GLU A 80 0.46 -13.05 -5.08
CA GLU A 80 1.29 -14.19 -4.70
C GLU A 80 2.33 -13.86 -3.63
N VAL A 81 2.87 -12.63 -3.60
CA VAL A 81 3.90 -12.22 -2.62
C VAL A 81 3.28 -11.82 -1.29
N VAL A 82 2.24 -10.98 -1.33
CA VAL A 82 1.63 -10.42 -0.12
C VAL A 82 0.34 -11.17 0.25
N GLY A 83 -0.32 -11.77 -0.73
CA GLY A 83 -1.65 -12.36 -0.60
C GLY A 83 -2.73 -11.58 -1.35
N PRO A 84 -3.92 -12.17 -1.53
CA PRO A 84 -5.01 -11.57 -2.28
C PRO A 84 -5.51 -10.27 -1.64
N GLU A 85 -5.85 -9.29 -2.48
CA GLU A 85 -6.53 -8.07 -2.04
C GLU A 85 -7.91 -8.40 -1.42
N ARG A 86 -8.28 -7.64 -0.38
CA ARG A 86 -9.56 -7.80 0.30
C ARG A 86 -10.52 -6.73 -0.20
N TYR A 87 -11.82 -7.01 -0.15
CA TYR A 87 -12.85 -6.06 -0.59
C TYR A 87 -12.69 -4.70 0.10
N GLY A 88 -12.69 -3.62 -0.70
CA GLY A 88 -12.54 -2.24 -0.21
C GLY A 88 -11.12 -1.84 0.21
N ARG A 89 -10.09 -2.67 -0.02
CA ARG A 89 -8.71 -2.36 0.34
C ARG A 89 -7.74 -2.70 -0.79
N VAL A 90 -7.18 -1.65 -1.40
CA VAL A 90 -6.12 -1.78 -2.41
C VAL A 90 -4.77 -1.77 -1.71
N ARG A 91 -3.95 -2.80 -1.96
CA ARG A 91 -2.60 -2.90 -1.42
C ARG A 91 -1.67 -1.97 -2.22
N PHE A 92 -0.65 -1.45 -1.53
CA PHE A 92 0.40 -0.57 -2.07
C PHE A 92 -0.01 0.82 -2.59
N GLN A 93 -1.29 1.09 -2.84
CA GLN A 93 -1.77 2.44 -3.23
C GLN A 93 -2.25 3.29 -2.06
N GLY A 94 -2.03 2.85 -0.81
CA GLY A 94 -2.46 3.59 0.37
C GLY A 94 -3.99 3.74 0.53
N SER A 95 -4.80 3.18 -0.37
CA SER A 95 -6.27 3.11 -0.26
C SER A 95 -6.69 1.90 0.59
N GLY A 96 -6.08 1.81 1.76
CA GLY A 96 -6.46 0.90 2.82
C GLY A 96 -6.51 1.69 4.09
N ILE A 97 -7.67 1.71 4.74
CA ILE A 97 -7.86 2.32 6.07
C ILE A 97 -6.66 1.89 6.92
N ASN A 98 -5.90 2.86 7.41
CA ASN A 98 -4.83 2.62 8.36
C ASN A 98 -5.51 2.58 9.74
N PRO A 99 -5.80 1.40 10.34
CA PRO A 99 -6.45 1.31 11.63
C PRO A 99 -5.38 1.49 12.71
N THR A 100 -4.68 2.61 12.68
CA THR A 100 -3.85 3.11 13.78
C THR A 100 -4.37 4.45 14.29
N GLN A 101 -5.40 5.01 13.63
CA GLN A 101 -6.15 6.17 14.13
C GLN A 101 -7.62 5.82 14.31
N TYR A 102 -7.89 4.73 15.05
CA TYR A 102 -9.22 4.45 15.61
C TYR A 102 -9.46 5.22 16.93
N PHE A 103 -8.49 6.01 17.40
CA PHE A 103 -8.59 7.01 18.47
C PHE A 103 -7.66 8.17 18.11
N GLY A 104 -7.98 9.47 18.16
CA GLY A 104 -9.18 10.22 18.48
C GLY A 104 -8.77 11.72 18.58
N SER A 105 -9.58 12.62 18.02
CA SER A 105 -9.60 14.06 18.37
C SER A 105 -11.03 14.60 18.50
N GLY A 106 -11.99 13.71 18.76
CA GLY A 106 -13.41 14.06 18.75
C GLY A 106 -14.33 13.05 19.45
N SER A 107 -13.81 12.20 20.34
CA SER A 107 -14.71 11.44 21.23
C SER A 107 -15.31 12.42 22.23
N GLN A 108 -16.47 13.00 21.90
CA GLN A 108 -17.34 13.54 22.93
C GLN A 108 -17.54 12.44 23.97
N GLN A 109 -17.18 12.77 25.20
CA GLN A 109 -17.28 11.90 26.35
C GLN A 109 -18.75 11.49 26.50
N TYR A 110 -19.07 10.24 26.23
CA TYR A 110 -20.30 9.66 26.72
C TYR A 110 -20.12 9.47 28.23
N MET A 111 -20.65 10.41 29.01
CA MET A 111 -20.79 10.26 30.46
C MET A 111 -21.92 9.24 30.70
N PRO A 112 -21.66 8.07 31.31
CA PRO A 112 -22.74 7.24 31.78
C PRO A 112 -23.34 7.94 33.00
N SER A 113 -24.62 8.27 32.94
CA SER A 113 -25.38 8.74 34.09
C SER A 113 -25.22 7.73 35.23
N GLY A 114 -24.58 8.15 36.32
CA GLY A 114 -24.39 7.34 37.51
C GLY A 114 -25.73 6.91 38.09
N SER A 115 -25.89 5.60 38.27
CA SER A 115 -26.98 5.02 39.06
C SER A 115 -26.47 4.61 40.44
N GLN A 116 -27.38 4.82 41.40
CA GLN A 116 -27.54 4.13 42.69
C GLN A 116 -26.93 4.77 43.95
N SER A 117 -27.81 5.28 44.82
CA SER A 117 -27.73 4.95 46.25
C SER A 117 -29.15 4.65 46.77
N GLN A 118 -29.28 3.47 47.37
CA GLN A 118 -30.42 3.03 48.15
C GLN A 118 -30.14 3.47 49.58
N ALA A 119 -31.03 4.27 50.17
CA ALA A 119 -30.95 4.61 51.59
C ALA A 119 -31.69 3.53 52.38
N GLU A 120 -30.97 2.88 53.27
CA GLU A 120 -31.49 2.07 54.37
C GLU A 120 -31.79 3.02 55.53
N VAL A 121 -33.06 3.09 55.98
CA VAL A 121 -33.50 3.22 57.39
C VAL A 121 -34.87 2.57 57.52
#